data_AF-A0A495JUG7-F1
#
_entry.id   AF-A0A495JUG7-F1
#
_cell.length_a   1.000
_cell.length_b   1.000
_cell.length_c   1.000
_cell.angle_alpha   90.00
_cell.angle_beta   90.00
_cell.angle_gamma   90.00
#
_symmetry.space_group_name_H-M   'P 1'
#
loop_
_entity.id
_entity.type
_entity.pdbx_description
1 polymer ?
#
loop_
_entity_poly.entity_id
_entity_poly.type
_entity_poly.pdbx_seq_one_letter_code
_entity_poly.pdbx_strand_id
1 'polypeptide(L)' 'MADDQRPMTASERFCAVLGVPHPGPLSEVEAAAWEREQDAADLDLAARYGERRAA' A
#
# COMPACT_ATOMS: atom_id res chain seq x y z
N MET A 1 -17.01 3.49 32.24
CA MET A 1 -16.19 4.01 31.14
C MET A 1 -15.98 2.86 30.19
N ALA A 2 -16.54 2.91 28.99
CA ALA A 2 -16.29 1.88 27.98
C ALA A 2 -14.91 2.16 27.39
N ASP A 3 -14.06 1.15 27.38
CA ASP A 3 -12.78 1.19 26.67
C ASP A 3 -13.12 1.26 25.17
N ASP A 4 -12.99 2.45 24.56
CA ASP A 4 -13.15 2.69 23.12
C ASP A 4 -11.95 2.10 22.36
N GLN A 5 -11.68 0.81 22.60
CA GLN A 5 -10.54 0.13 22.03
C GLN A 5 -10.88 -0.32 20.60
N ARG A 6 -10.78 0.62 19.66
CA ARG A 6 -10.83 0.29 18.23
C ARG A 6 -9.72 -0.73 17.94
N PRO A 7 -10.02 -1.87 17.31
CA PRO A 7 -8.98 -2.82 16.92
C PRO A 7 -8.00 -2.16 15.93
N MET A 8 -6.70 -2.38 16.15
CA MET A 8 -5.65 -1.89 15.25
C MET A 8 -5.70 -2.61 13.89
N THR A 9 -5.54 -1.85 12.82
CA THR A 9 -5.39 -2.32 11.45
C THR A 9 -4.05 -3.05 11.26
N ALA A 10 -3.91 -3.77 10.14
CA ALA A 10 -2.64 -4.44 9.80
C ALA A 10 -1.47 -3.44 9.65
N SER A 11 -1.73 -2.29 9.02
CA SER A 11 -0.74 -1.23 8.82
C SER A 11 -0.28 -0.62 10.15
N GLU A 12 -1.21 -0.33 11.06
CA GLU A 12 -0.88 0.19 12.40
C GLU A 12 0.01 -0.77 13.20
N ARG A 13 -0.28 -2.08 13.14
CA ARG A 13 0.56 -3.11 13.79
C ARG A 13 1.94 -3.19 13.17
N PHE A 14 2.05 -3.09 11.84
CA PHE A 14 3.33 -3.10 11.14
C PHE A 14 4.21 -1.91 11.55
N CYS A 15 3.66 -0.69 11.55
CA CYS A 15 4.38 0.50 12.01
C CYS A 15 4.84 0.37 13.47
N ALA A 16 4.00 -0.19 14.35
CA ALA A 16 4.36 -0.44 15.75
C ALA A 16 5.54 -1.40 15.90
N VAL A 17 5.59 -2.48 15.10
CA VAL A 17 6.72 -3.43 15.09
C VAL A 17 8.02 -2.75 14.63
N LEU A 18 7.93 -1.85 13.65
CA LEU A 18 9.07 -1.10 13.15
C LEU A 18 9.47 0.08 14.06
N GLY A 19 8.66 0.43 15.07
CA GLY A 19 8.90 1.58 15.94
C GLY A 19 8.77 2.93 15.22
N VAL A 20 8.01 2.99 14.13
CA VAL A 20 7.79 4.20 13.32
C VAL A 20 6.35 4.70 13.48
N PRO A 21 6.10 6.02 13.36
CA PRO A 21 4.74 6.54 13.39
C PRO A 21 3.92 6.04 12.19
N HIS A 22 2.66 5.67 12.44
CA HIS A 22 1.73 5.33 11.36
C HIS A 22 1.32 6.61 10.61
N PRO A 23 1.39 6.65 9.27
CA PRO A 23 1.12 7.87 8.48
C PRO A 23 -0.34 8.33 8.52
N GLY A 24 -1.25 7.50 9.02
CA GLY A 24 -2.69 7.76 9.01
C GLY A 24 -3.36 7.29 7.72
N PRO A 25 -4.66 7.55 7.54
CA PRO A 25 -5.34 7.27 6.28
C PRO A 25 -4.85 8.23 5.20
N LEU A 26 -4.68 7.71 3.98
CA LEU A 26 -4.38 8.52 2.80
C LEU A 26 -5.59 9.39 2.45
N SER A 27 -5.32 10.58 1.91
CA SER A 27 -6.35 11.37 1.23
C SER A 27 -6.76 10.70 -0.10
N GLU A 28 -7.91 11.07 -0.63
CA GLU A 28 -8.39 10.56 -1.94
C GLU A 28 -7.39 10.85 -3.06
N VAL A 29 -6.73 12.01 -3.03
CA VAL A 29 -5.72 12.39 -4.03
C VAL A 29 -4.48 11.52 -3.92
N GLU A 30 -4.01 11.24 -2.71
CA GLU A 30 -2.85 10.37 -2.47
C GLU A 30 -3.16 8.92 -2.85
N ALA A 31 -4.36 8.43 -2.51
CA ALA A 31 -4.81 7.10 -2.90
C ALA A 31 -4.86 6.96 -4.43
N ALA A 32 -5.46 7.92 -5.14
CA ALA A 32 -5.53 7.91 -6.59
C ALA A 32 -4.16 8.10 -7.27
N ALA A 33 -3.23 8.81 -6.63
CA ALA A 33 -1.84 8.90 -7.10
C ALA A 33 -1.14 7.54 -6.98
N TRP A 34 -1.31 6.87 -5.83
CA TRP A 34 -0.71 5.57 -5.60
C TRP A 34 -1.29 4.49 -6.54
N GLU A 35 -2.60 4.47 -6.76
CA GLU A 35 -3.24 3.53 -7.71
C GLU A 35 -2.66 3.69 -9.12
N ARG A 36 -2.51 4.92 -9.63
CA ARG A 36 -1.92 5.17 -10.95
C ARG A 36 -0.46 4.72 -11.06
N GLU A 37 0.31 4.88 -9.99
CA GLU A 37 1.70 4.43 -9.94
C GLU A 37 1.79 2.89 -9.90
N GLN A 38 0.88 2.21 -9.17
CA GLN A 38 0.76 0.75 -9.22
C GLN A 38 0.40 0.25 -10.61
N ASP A 39 -0.61 0.84 -11.25
CA ASP A 39 -1.02 0.46 -12.60
C ASP A 39 0.15 0.58 -13.60
N ALA A 40 0.93 1.66 -13.50
CA ALA A 40 2.10 1.87 -14.35
C ALA A 40 3.19 0.82 -14.08
N ALA A 41 3.45 0.49 -12.82
CA ALA A 41 4.42 -0.54 -12.43
C ALA A 41 3.98 -1.93 -12.90
N ASP A 42 2.69 -2.25 -12.82
CA ASP A 42 2.13 -3.52 -13.28
C ASP A 42 2.21 -3.67 -14.79
N LEU A 43 1.93 -2.60 -15.55
CA LEU A 43 2.09 -2.59 -17.00
C LEU A 43 3.56 -2.79 -17.42
N ASP A 44 4.49 -2.09 -16.75
CA ASP A 44 5.93 -2.28 -16.97
C ASP A 44 6.37 -3.72 -16.64
N LEU A 45 5.86 -4.27 -15.54
CA LEU A 45 6.14 -5.64 -15.13
C LEU A 45 5.61 -6.65 -16.16
N ALA A 46 4.40 -6.45 -16.66
CA ALA A 46 3.77 -7.29 -17.68
C ALA A 46 4.54 -7.24 -19.01
N ALA A 47 5.02 -6.08 -19.44
CA ALA A 47 5.86 -5.94 -20.62
C ALA A 47 7.15 -6.76 -20.47
N ARG A 48 7.86 -6.60 -19.36
CA ARG A 48 9.11 -7.33 -19.08
C ARG A 48 8.93 -8.84 -18.99
N TYR A 49 7.84 -9.33 -18.39
CA TYR A 49 7.59 -10.77 -18.32
C TYR A 49 7.01 -11.35 -19.61
N GLY A 50 6.22 -10.59 -20.37
CA GLY A 50 5.71 -10.98 -21.68
C GLY A 50 6.85 -11.17 -22.68
N GLU A 51 7.80 -10.23 -22.70
CA GLU A 51 9.01 -10.32 -23.52
C GLU A 51 9.88 -11.52 -23.12
N ARG A 52 10.02 -11.81 -21.81
CA ARG A 52 10.80 -12.95 -21.32
C ARG A 52 10.19 -14.31 -21.64
N ARG A 53 8.88 -14.39 -21.87
CA ARG A 53 8.19 -15.64 -22.21
C ARG A 53 8.20 -15.94 -23.72
N ALA A 54 8.41 -14.92 -24.55
CA ALA A 54 8.50 -15.05 -26.00
C ALA A 54 9.92 -15.39 -26.51
N ALA A 55 10.93 -15.27 -25.64
CA ALA A 55 12.33 -15.61 -25.89
C ALA A 55 12.66 -17.05 -25.47
#